data_AF-A0A919LQ56-F1
#
_entry.id   AF-A0A919LQ56-F1
#
_cell.length_a   1.000
_cell.length_b   1.000
_cell.length_c   1.000
_cell.angle_alpha   90.00
_cell.angle_beta   90.00
_cell.angle_gamma   90.00
#
_symmetry.space_group_name_H-M   'P 1'
#
loop_
_entity.id
_entity.type
_entity.pdbx_description
1 polymer ?
#
loop_
_entity_poly.entity_id
_entity_poly.type
_entity_poly.pdbx_seq_one_letter_code
_entity_poly.pdbx_strand_id
1 'polypeptide(L)'
;MHSERAPWYLRLATWGGVIFLHFPLLIIAIYAFNTEDAAFSFPPQGLTLRWFSEAAGRSDILQAVTLSLKIAALSTAIALVLGTLAAGALWRSAFLAKMRCRYCCCCLSPCRGSLPARRS
;
A
#
# COMPACT_ATOMS: atom_id res chain seq x y z
N MET A 1 -29.29 10.12 5.00
CA MET A 1 -28.19 9.39 4.35
C MET A 1 -28.29 9.58 2.84
N HIS A 2 -27.72 10.68 2.31
CA HIS A 2 -27.62 10.87 0.86
C HIS A 2 -26.34 10.15 0.40
N SER A 3 -26.54 8.99 -0.21
CA SER A 3 -25.48 8.28 -0.92
C SER A 3 -25.25 9.04 -2.23
N GLU A 4 -24.46 10.12 -2.14
CA GLU A 4 -23.84 10.77 -3.29
C GLU A 4 -22.98 9.71 -3.97
N ARG A 5 -23.54 9.05 -4.99
CA ARG A 5 -22.84 8.07 -5.80
C ARG A 5 -21.59 8.78 -6.33
N ALA A 6 -20.40 8.30 -5.95
CA ALA A 6 -19.14 8.87 -6.41
C ALA A 6 -19.25 9.12 -7.92
N PRO A 7 -19.10 10.38 -8.40
CA PRO A 7 -19.29 10.70 -9.80
C PRO A 7 -18.43 9.77 -10.64
N TRP A 8 -19.03 9.23 -11.70
CA TRP A 8 -18.43 8.19 -12.54
C TRP A 8 -17.01 8.55 -13.03
N TYR A 9 -16.72 9.85 -13.16
CA TYR A 9 -15.39 10.40 -13.43
C TYR A 9 -14.33 10.02 -12.38
N LEU A 10 -14.64 10.13 -11.08
CA LEU A 10 -13.70 9.74 -10.01
C LEU A 10 -13.40 8.24 -10.05
N ARG A 11 -14.42 7.42 -10.34
CA ARG A 11 -14.24 5.97 -10.52
C ARG A 11 -13.30 5.67 -11.70
N LEU A 12 -13.50 6.31 -12.84
CA LEU A 12 -12.60 6.18 -13.99
C LEU A 12 -11.18 6.63 -13.67
N ALA A 13 -11.01 7.74 -12.94
CA ALA A 13 -9.71 8.21 -12.52
C ALA A 13 -9.01 7.19 -11.60
N THR A 14 -9.73 6.60 -10.63
CA THR A 14 -9.18 5.55 -9.76
C THR A 14 -8.78 4.30 -10.54
N TRP A 15 -9.68 3.79 -11.41
CA TRP A 15 -9.38 2.61 -12.23
C TRP A 15 -8.24 2.87 -13.22
N GLY A 16 -8.20 4.05 -13.83
CA GLY A 16 -7.11 4.47 -14.72
C GLY A 16 -5.76 4.50 -14.00
N GLY A 17 -5.70 5.06 -12.79
CA GLY A 17 -4.49 5.06 -11.96
C GLY A 17 -4.04 3.65 -11.56
N VAL A 18 -4.97 2.79 -11.16
CA VAL A 18 -4.69 1.39 -10.83
C VAL A 18 -4.13 0.65 -12.06
N ILE A 19 -4.79 0.74 -13.21
CA ILE A 19 -4.34 0.07 -14.45
C ILE A 19 -2.99 0.61 -14.89
N PHE A 20 -2.77 1.92 -14.81
CA PHE A 20 -1.48 2.54 -15.15
C PHE A 20 -0.33 2.02 -14.27
N LEU A 21 -0.56 1.86 -12.95
CA LEU A 21 0.44 1.29 -12.04
C LEU A 21 0.68 -0.21 -12.30
N HIS A 22 -0.36 -0.95 -12.71
CA HIS A 22 -0.28 -2.38 -13.01
C HIS A 22 0.29 -2.67 -14.40
N PHE A 23 0.25 -1.71 -15.33
CA PHE A 23 0.79 -1.85 -16.68
C PHE A 23 2.27 -2.27 -16.71
N PRO A 24 3.21 -1.60 -16.01
CA PRO A 24 4.60 -2.04 -15.96
C PRO A 24 4.77 -3.37 -15.22
N LEU A 25 3.96 -3.66 -14.20
CA LEU A 25 3.94 -4.95 -13.50
C LEU A 25 3.54 -6.09 -14.44
N LEU A 26 2.53 -5.87 -15.29
CA LEU A 26 2.09 -6.81 -16.32
C LEU A 26 3.19 -7.06 -17.35
N ILE A 27 3.89 -6.01 -17.80
CA ILE A 27 5.04 -6.15 -18.71
C ILE A 27 6.14 -7.00 -18.06
N ILE A 28 6.52 -6.70 -16.81
CA ILE A 28 7.54 -7.47 -16.08
C ILE A 28 7.08 -8.91 -15.88
N ALA A 29 5.80 -9.14 -15.56
CA ALA A 29 5.26 -10.49 -15.43
C ALA A 29 5.34 -11.25 -16.76
N ILE A 30 4.90 -10.64 -17.86
CA ILE A 30 4.98 -11.23 -19.20
C ILE A 30 6.43 -11.50 -19.61
N TYR A 31 7.37 -10.61 -19.28
CA TYR A 31 8.82 -10.78 -19.50
C TYR A 31 9.42 -11.85 -18.60
N ALA A 32 8.91 -12.04 -17.37
CA ALA A 32 9.36 -13.11 -16.48
C ALA A 32 8.92 -14.51 -16.96
N PHE A 33 7.82 -14.58 -17.71
CA PHE A 33 7.31 -15.83 -18.30
C PHE A 33 7.77 -16.04 -19.76
N ASN A 34 8.01 -14.98 -20.54
CA ASN A 34 8.63 -15.07 -21.86
C ASN A 34 10.15 -15.27 -21.72
N THR A 35 10.68 -16.28 -22.39
CA THR A 35 12.12 -16.50 -22.48
C THR A 35 12.74 -15.37 -23.27
N GLU A 36 13.47 -14.52 -22.57
CA GLU A 36 14.45 -13.65 -23.20
C GLU A 36 15.72 -14.50 -23.33
N ASP A 37 15.71 -15.34 -24.37
CA ASP A 37 16.81 -16.16 -24.88
C ASP A 37 18.01 -15.29 -25.37
N ALA A 38 18.53 -14.35 -24.58
CA ALA A 38 19.53 -13.42 -25.13
C ALA A 38 20.65 -12.89 -24.23
N ALA A 39 20.89 -13.40 -23.01
CA ALA A 39 21.99 -12.85 -22.21
C ALA A 39 23.12 -13.81 -21.79
N PHE A 40 22.88 -15.08 -21.43
CA PHE A 40 23.99 -15.90 -20.89
C PHE A 40 23.86 -17.41 -21.19
N SER A 41 24.51 -17.86 -22.28
CA SER A 41 24.97 -19.23 -22.60
C SER A 41 23.97 -20.35 -22.99
N PHE A 42 24.09 -20.78 -24.26
CA PHE A 42 24.08 -22.18 -24.80
C PHE A 42 23.77 -23.30 -23.76
N PRO A 43 22.81 -24.26 -23.93
CA PRO A 43 21.98 -24.68 -25.08
C PRO A 43 20.43 -24.64 -24.84
N PRO A 44 19.60 -24.48 -25.91
CA PRO A 44 18.16 -24.30 -25.81
C PRO A 44 17.40 -25.64 -25.74
N GLN A 45 16.72 -25.93 -24.62
CA GLN A 45 15.79 -27.07 -24.50
C GLN A 45 14.61 -26.69 -23.60
N GLY A 46 13.47 -26.37 -24.23
CA GLY A 46 12.14 -26.44 -23.62
C GLY A 46 11.70 -25.25 -22.77
N LEU A 47 10.38 -25.10 -22.66
CA LEU A 47 9.62 -24.04 -21.99
C LEU A 47 10.24 -23.56 -20.65
N THR A 48 10.13 -22.26 -20.41
CA THR A 48 11.01 -21.40 -19.58
C THR A 48 10.89 -21.56 -18.06
N LEU A 49 10.27 -22.62 -17.56
CA LEU A 49 10.24 -22.95 -16.12
C LEU A 49 11.61 -23.39 -15.58
N ARG A 50 12.64 -23.47 -16.44
CA ARG A 50 13.99 -23.93 -16.09
C ARG A 50 14.67 -23.02 -15.08
N TRP A 51 14.50 -21.69 -15.15
CA TRP A 51 15.06 -20.78 -14.14
C TRP A 51 14.35 -20.92 -12.79
N PHE A 52 13.04 -21.17 -12.79
CA PHE A 52 12.28 -21.43 -11.57
C PHE A 52 12.68 -22.77 -10.95
N SER A 53 12.88 -23.80 -11.77
CA SER A 53 13.40 -25.11 -11.34
C SER A 53 14.84 -25.02 -10.83
N GLU A 54 15.72 -24.28 -11.50
CA GLU A 54 17.10 -24.04 -11.08
C GLU A 54 17.16 -23.24 -9.78
N ALA A 55 16.31 -22.21 -9.64
CA ALA A 55 16.19 -21.43 -8.43
C ALA A 55 15.65 -22.25 -7.26
N ALA A 56 14.69 -23.15 -7.52
CA ALA A 56 14.15 -24.08 -6.53
C ALA A 56 15.15 -25.18 -6.15
N GLY A 57 16.05 -25.57 -7.06
CA GLY A 57 17.12 -26.54 -6.79
C GLY A 57 18.26 -25.98 -5.94
N ARG A 58 18.41 -24.65 -5.86
CA ARG A 58 19.47 -23.99 -5.08
C ARG A 58 19.03 -23.79 -3.63
N SER A 59 19.63 -24.56 -2.72
CA SER A 59 19.37 -24.46 -1.28
C SER A 59 19.62 -23.05 -0.73
N ASP A 60 20.60 -22.32 -1.26
CA ASP A 60 20.88 -20.94 -0.82
C ASP A 60 19.70 -19.99 -1.07
N ILE A 61 19.02 -20.13 -2.21
CA ILE A 61 17.87 -19.28 -2.55
C ILE A 61 16.68 -19.61 -1.64
N LEU A 62 16.39 -20.90 -1.44
CA LEU A 62 15.32 -21.32 -0.54
C LEU A 62 15.57 -20.92 0.91
N GLN A 63 16.83 -21.00 1.37
CA GLN A 63 17.22 -20.53 2.70
C GLN A 63 17.03 -19.02 2.84
N ALA A 64 17.46 -18.23 1.85
CA ALA A 64 17.28 -16.78 1.86
C ALA A 64 15.81 -16.35 1.87
N VAL A 65 14.96 -17.02 1.07
CA VAL A 65 13.50 -16.78 1.05
C VAL A 65 12.88 -17.12 2.41
N THR A 66 13.25 -18.26 2.98
CA THR A 66 12.71 -18.71 4.28
C THR A 66 13.14 -17.77 5.41
N LEU A 67 14.40 -17.32 5.40
CA LEU A 67 14.91 -16.36 6.37
C LEU A 67 14.16 -15.02 6.28
N SER A 68 13.99 -14.50 5.07
CA SER A 68 13.28 -13.25 4.82
C SER A 68 11.82 -13.35 5.26
N LEU A 69 11.15 -14.46 4.96
CA LEU A 69 9.75 -14.69 5.37
C LEU A 69 9.62 -14.75 6.89
N LYS A 70 10.55 -15.42 7.59
CA LYS A 70 10.58 -15.46 9.06
C LYS A 70 10.73 -14.05 9.66
N ILE A 71 11.66 -13.26 9.14
CA ILE A 71 11.89 -11.88 9.61
C ILE A 71 10.67 -11.00 9.33
N ALA A 72 10.10 -11.09 8.13
CA ALA A 72 8.89 -10.35 7.75
C ALA A 72 7.69 -10.69 8.66
N ALA A 73 7.49 -11.98 8.95
CA ALA A 73 6.42 -12.44 9.84
C ALA A 73 6.60 -11.91 11.27
N LEU A 74 7.82 -12.02 11.83
CA LEU A 74 8.13 -11.50 13.17
C LEU A 74 7.94 -9.98 13.24
N SER A 75 8.43 -9.25 12.23
CA SER A 75 8.29 -7.80 12.15
C SER A 75 6.82 -7.37 12.08
N THR A 76 6.02 -8.04 11.24
CA THR A 76 4.59 -7.76 11.09
C THR A 76 3.83 -8.07 12.38
N ALA A 77 4.15 -9.18 13.06
CA ALA A 77 3.52 -9.54 14.32
C ALA A 77 3.78 -8.48 15.40
N ILE A 78 5.02 -8.03 15.55
CA ILE A 78 5.38 -6.97 16.51
C ILE A 78 4.68 -5.66 16.14
N ALA A 79 4.69 -5.28 14.87
CA ALA A 79 4.03 -4.06 14.39
C ALA A 79 2.52 -4.08 14.65
N LEU A 80 1.85 -5.23 14.44
CA LEU A 80 0.42 -5.39 14.71
C LEU A 80 0.10 -5.32 16.20
N VAL A 81 0.91 -5.96 17.06
CA VAL A 81 0.72 -5.92 18.52
C VAL A 81 0.87 -4.48 19.02
N LEU A 82 1.97 -3.81 18.68
CA LEU A 82 2.22 -2.43 19.08
C LEU A 82 1.20 -1.46 18.49
N GLY A 83 0.84 -1.62 17.22
CA GLY A 83 -0.16 -0.80 16.54
C GLY A 83 -1.55 -0.96 17.15
N THR A 84 -1.95 -2.18 17.51
CA THR A 84 -3.23 -2.46 18.15
C THR A 84 -3.29 -1.89 19.57
N LEU A 85 -2.22 -2.05 20.35
CA LEU A 85 -2.11 -1.45 21.68
C LEU A 85 -2.15 0.08 21.62
N ALA A 86 -1.43 0.68 20.67
CA ALA A 86 -1.44 2.14 20.46
C ALA A 86 -2.82 2.64 20.03
N ALA A 87 -3.50 1.96 19.11
CA ALA A 87 -4.87 2.30 18.70
C ALA A 87 -5.86 2.20 19.87
N GLY A 88 -5.75 1.16 20.71
CA GLY A 88 -6.55 1.01 21.92
C GLY A 88 -6.29 2.10 22.96
N ALA A 89 -5.01 2.44 23.19
CA ALA A 89 -4.60 3.51 24.09
C ALA A 89 -5.06 4.89 23.59
N LEU A 90 -5.01 5.14 22.28
CA LEU A 90 -5.56 6.35 21.66
C LEU A 90 -7.07 6.42 21.78
N TRP A 91 -7.79 5.31 21.64
CA TRP A 91 -9.24 5.30 21.84
C TRP A 91 -9.63 5.65 23.29
N ARG A 92 -8.88 5.13 24.28
CA ARG A 92 -9.08 5.46 25.70
C ARG A 92 -8.63 6.88 26.05
N SER A 93 -7.48 7.32 25.56
CA SER A 93 -6.92 8.66 25.81
C SER A 93 -7.54 9.75 24.95
N ALA A 94 -8.24 9.42 23.86
CA ALA A 94 -9.09 10.36 23.12
C ALA A 94 -10.23 10.89 23.99
N PHE A 95 -10.67 10.14 25.00
CA PHE A 95 -11.60 10.66 26.02
C PHE A 95 -10.92 11.75 26.88
N LEU A 96 -9.63 11.60 27.20
CA LEU A 96 -8.81 12.61 27.91
C LEU A 96 -8.38 13.78 27.01
N ALA A 97 -8.05 13.53 25.74
CA ALA A 97 -7.68 14.53 24.74
C ALA A 97 -8.90 15.34 24.28
N LYS A 98 -10.12 14.77 24.31
CA LYS A 98 -11.36 15.55 24.13
C LYS A 98 -11.57 16.54 25.27
N MET A 99 -11.13 16.22 26.49
CA MET A 99 -11.18 17.16 27.62
C MET A 99 -10.10 18.27 27.55
N ARG A 100 -8.96 18.04 26.87
CA ARG A 100 -7.91 19.06 26.71
C ARG A 100 -7.95 19.82 25.37
N CYS A 101 -8.55 19.24 24.32
CA CYS A 101 -8.58 19.82 22.97
C CYS A 101 -9.94 20.42 22.58
N ARG A 102 -10.87 20.59 23.52
CA ARG A 102 -12.03 21.48 23.30
C ARG A 102 -11.66 22.96 23.44
N TYR A 103 -10.61 23.30 24.21
CA TYR A 103 -10.20 24.69 24.43
C TYR A 103 -9.17 25.22 23.43
N CYS A 104 -8.38 24.37 22.75
CA CYS A 104 -7.34 24.85 21.82
C CYS A 104 -7.84 24.99 20.36
N CYS A 105 -8.82 24.19 19.92
CA CYS A 105 -9.34 24.29 18.55
C CYS A 105 -10.29 25.48 18.32
N CYS A 106 -10.82 26.12 19.37
CA CYS A 106 -11.53 27.40 19.21
C CYS A 106 -10.58 28.57 18.90
N CYS A 107 -9.28 28.46 19.19
CA CYS A 107 -8.31 29.53 18.88
C CYS A 107 -7.62 29.39 17.51
N LEU A 108 -7.74 28.22 16.83
CA LEU A 108 -6.98 27.93 15.60
C LEU A 108 -7.85 27.72 14.36
N SER A 109 -9.10 28.18 14.37
CA SER A 109 -9.87 28.39 13.14
C SER A 109 -9.99 29.89 12.90
N PRO A 110 -9.24 30.47 11.95
CA PRO A 110 -9.48 31.85 11.55
C PRO A 110 -10.84 31.89 10.85
N CYS A 111 -11.76 32.70 11.40
CA CYS A 111 -13.01 33.14 10.79
C CYS A 111 -12.87 33.24 9.27
N ARG A 112 -13.35 32.23 8.55
CA ARG A 112 -13.41 32.25 7.09
C ARG A 112 -14.86 32.48 6.66
N GLY A 113 -15.18 33.76 6.52
CA GLY A 113 -16.10 34.23 5.49
C GLY A 113 -17.60 34.15 5.78
N SER A 114 -18.13 35.18 6.43
CA SER A 114 -19.53 35.62 6.26
C SER A 114 -19.66 37.14 6.44
N LEU A 115 -19.02 37.89 5.55
CA LEU A 115 -19.50 39.20 5.08
C LEU A 115 -20.14 38.94 3.71
N PRO A 116 -21.45 39.19 3.53
CA PRO A 116 -21.97 40.53 3.25
C PRO A 116 -23.23 40.82 4.11
N ALA A 117 -23.55 42.05 4.49
CA ALA A 117 -24.05 43.06 3.58
C ALA A 117 -23.89 44.46 4.18
N ARG A 118 -23.39 45.31 3.31
CA ARG A 118 -23.23 46.73 3.41
C ARG A 118 -24.58 47.38 3.05
N ARG A 119 -24.88 48.48 3.74
CA ARG A 119 -25.67 49.66 3.31
C ARG A 119 -27.20 49.66 3.51
N SER A 120 -27.58 50.65 4.34
CA SER A 120 -28.66 51.65 4.17
C SER A 120 -30.08 51.18 3.93
#